data_AF-A0A382NJH9-F1
#
_entry.id   AF-A0A382NJH9-F1
#
_cell.length_a   1.000
_cell.length_b   1.000
_cell.length_c   1.000
_cell.angle_alpha   90.00
_cell.angle_beta   90.00
_cell.angle_gamma   90.00
#
_symmetry.space_group_name_H-M   'P 1'
#
loop_
_entity.id
_entity.type
_entity.pdbx_description
1 polymer ?
#
loop_
_entity_poly.entity_id
_entity_poly.type
_entity_poly.pdbx_seq_one_letter_code
_entity_poly.pdbx_strand_id
1 'polypeptide(L)' 'MEDKLEEIFSLQKGLTKMMNLDRYPNDAEGRVAALCTAMIHEAV' A
#
# COMPACT_ATOMS: atom_id res chain seq x y z
N MET A 1 9.38 -7.85 23.32
CA MET A 1 9.50 -8.30 21.92
C MET A 1 8.55 -7.43 21.15
N GLU A 2 9.09 -6.54 20.33
CA GLU A 2 8.29 -5.62 19.52
C GLU A 2 7.53 -6.44 18.47
N ASP A 3 6.25 -6.12 18.27
CA ASP A 3 5.45 -6.78 17.25
C ASP A 3 5.94 -6.34 15.87
N LYS A 4 6.62 -7.24 15.17
CA LYS A 4 7.19 -6.94 13.84
C LYS A 4 6.10 -6.56 12.83
N LEU A 5 4.89 -7.07 12.96
CA LEU A 5 3.79 -6.68 12.08
C LEU A 5 3.36 -5.24 12.35
N GLU A 6 3.33 -4.84 13.62
CA GLU A 6 3.04 -3.46 14.00
C GLU A 6 4.09 -2.48 13.43
N GLU A 7 5.37 -2.84 13.50
CA GLU A 7 6.46 -2.06 12.91
C GLU A 7 6.30 -1.93 11.38
N ILE A 8 6.07 -3.05 10.69
CA ILE A 8 5.85 -3.07 9.23
C ILE A 8 4.65 -2.20 8.84
N PHE A 9 3.53 -2.29 9.56
CA PHE A 9 2.35 -1.48 9.28
C PHE A 9 2.59 0.00 9.57
N SER A 10 3.38 0.33 10.59
CA SER A 10 3.76 1.71 10.90
C SER A 10 4.58 2.33 9.75
N LEU A 11 5.59 1.60 9.26
CA LEU A 11 6.42 2.02 8.13
C LEU A 11 5.59 2.21 6.87
N GLN A 12 4.69 1.26 6.54
CA GLN A 12 3.86 1.35 5.34
C GLN A 12 2.89 2.54 5.39
N LYS A 13 2.31 2.84 6.56
CA LYS A 13 1.47 4.04 6.74
C LYS A 13 2.30 5.33 6.59
N GLY A 14 3.54 5.34 7.07
CA GLY A 14 4.47 6.45 6.89
C GLY A 14 4.76 6.71 5.41
N LEU A 15 5.07 5.65 4.66
CA LEU A 15 5.29 5.72 3.22
C LEU A 15 4.07 6.29 2.48
N THR A 16 2.87 5.76 2.75
CA THR A 16 1.63 6.21 2.10
C THR A 16 1.36 7.71 2.31
N LYS A 17 1.75 8.30 3.45
CA LYS A 17 1.60 9.75 3.70
C LYS A 17 2.53 10.61 2.82
N MET A 18 3.63 10.06 2.33
CA MET A 18 4.59 10.76 1.46
C MET A 18 4.27 10.55 -0.02
N MET A 19 3.40 9.60 -0.35
CA MET A 19 3.00 9.32 -1.73
C MET A 19 2.02 10.37 -2.26
N ASN A 20 2.13 10.67 -3.55
CA ASN A 20 1.10 11.44 -4.25
C ASN A 20 -0.08 10.51 -4.58
N LEU A 21 -1.12 10.55 -3.73
CA LEU A 21 -2.28 9.68 -3.84
C LEU A 21 -3.29 10.10 -4.92
N ASP A 22 -3.17 11.31 -5.48
CA ASP A 22 -4.08 11.82 -6.52
C ASP A 22 -4.00 11.01 -7.84
N ARG A 23 -2.95 10.20 -7.99
CA ARG A 23 -2.75 9.31 -9.15
C ARG A 23 -3.47 7.96 -9.00
N TYR A 24 -4.02 7.66 -7.83
CA TYR A 24 -4.70 6.40 -7.55
C TYR A 24 -6.22 6.57 -7.55
N PRO A 25 -6.99 5.49 -7.79
CA PRO A 25 -8.45 5.55 -7.71
C PRO A 25 -8.95 6.04 -6.35
N ASN A 26 -10.08 6.74 -6.36
CA ASN A 26 -10.69 7.30 -5.15
C ASN A 26 -11.74 6.37 -4.52
N ASP A 27 -12.20 5.36 -5.27
CA ASP A 27 -13.09 4.32 -4.80
C ASP A 27 -12.33 3.10 -4.25
N ALA A 28 -13.00 2.34 -3.37
CA ALA A 28 -12.38 1.21 -2.70
C ALA A 28 -11.99 0.09 -3.67
N GLU A 29 -12.85 -0.22 -4.65
CA GLU A 29 -12.63 -1.30 -5.61
C GLU A 29 -11.42 -1.01 -6.50
N GLY A 30 -11.32 0.20 -7.04
CA GLY A 30 -10.19 0.66 -7.85
C GLY A 30 -8.88 0.65 -7.07
N ARG A 31 -8.89 1.02 -5.78
CA ARG A 31 -7.69 0.94 -4.91
C ARG A 31 -7.24 -0.50 -4.70
N VAL A 32 -8.17 -1.41 -4.42
CA VAL A 32 -7.88 -2.84 -4.26
C VAL A 32 -7.32 -3.41 -5.57
N ALA A 33 -7.94 -3.10 -6.71
CA ALA A 33 -7.45 -3.55 -8.01
C ALA A 33 -6.02 -3.06 -8.31
N ALA A 34 -5.73 -1.77 -8.05
CA ALA A 34 -4.39 -1.20 -8.26
C ALA A 34 -3.32 -1.88 -7.39
N LEU A 35 -3.63 -2.19 -6.13
CA LEU A 35 -2.71 -2.90 -5.24
C LEU A 35 -2.47 -4.35 -5.72
N CYS A 36 -3.53 -5.06 -6.13
CA CYS A 36 -3.40 -6.40 -6.71
C CYS A 36 -2.53 -6.39 -7.97
N THR A 37 -2.71 -5.42 -8.87
CA THR A 37 -1.88 -5.27 -10.06
C THR A 37 -0.41 -5.05 -9.69
N ALA A 38 -0.11 -4.19 -8.72
CA ALA A 38 1.25 -3.97 -8.26
C ALA A 38 1.87 -5.25 -7.67
N MET A 39 1.13 -5.98 -6.82
CA MET A 39 1.61 -7.26 -6.26
C MET A 39 1.92 -8.30 -7.33
N ILE A 40 1.10 -8.39 -8.39
CA ILE A 40 1.34 -9.30 -9.51
C ILE A 40 2.57 -8.86 -10.32
N HIS A 41 2.74 -7.56 -10.57
CA HIS A 41 3.89 -7.04 -11.31
C HIS A 41 5.22 -7.30 -10.59
N GLU A 42 5.25 -7.19 -9.26
CA GLU A 42 6.46 -7.46 -8.47
C GLU A 42 6.70 -8.96 -8.22
N ALA A 43 5.75 -9.82 -8.55
CA ALA A 43 5.86 -11.27 -8.38
C ALA A 43 6.40 -12.00 -9.62
N VAL A 44 6.56 -11.30 -10.75
CA VAL A 44 7.14 -11.82 -12.02
C VAL A 44 8.59 -11.42 -12.17
#